data_AF-A0A2A6Z6Z6-F1
#
_entry.id   AF-A0A2A6Z6Z6-F1
#
_cell.length_a   1.000
_cell.length_b   1.000
_cell.length_c   1.000
_cell.angle_alpha   90.00
_cell.angle_beta   90.00
_cell.angle_gamma   90.00
#
_symmetry.space_group_name_H-M   'P 1'
#
loop_
_entity.id
_entity.type
_entity.pdbx_description
1 polymer ?
#
loop_
_entity_poly.entity_id
_entity_poly.type
_entity_poly.pdbx_seq_one_letter_code
_entity_poly.pdbx_strand_id
1 'polypeptide(L)'
;KIFRGNQYTLAKKSGGDHGDNHHSGKKTCDRIAEENGVSRASVLRASHYTRGIDIADNLSPGIKQKVFSGEVKFTNEEMSKLVQVSAEHRSDVLAQILHPEALEVLESASAEFEPEKAEPVPMPTPQTEEFRCYHVPDEFMKVYKSLSRATEMMKNSWKKTLKNNPSYFTDPEKQKVLRFAMQRPANYLTEIETYLEKALAEALEEEKTA
;
A
#
# COMPACT_ATOMS: atom_id res chain seq x y z
N LYS A 1 20.19 -79.58 -52.52
CA LYS A 1 19.38 -78.50 -53.17
C LYS A 1 19.86 -77.17 -52.62
N ILE A 2 20.56 -76.40 -53.46
CA ILE A 2 21.11 -75.08 -53.11
C ILE A 2 19.98 -74.07 -53.33
N PHE A 3 19.54 -73.40 -52.28
CA PHE A 3 18.52 -72.36 -52.37
C PHE A 3 19.19 -71.02 -52.66
N ARG A 4 19.03 -70.51 -53.89
CA ARG A 4 19.41 -69.15 -54.30
C ARG A 4 18.13 -68.33 -54.50
N GLY A 5 18.07 -67.16 -53.89
CA GLY A 5 17.02 -66.14 -54.07
C GLY A 5 16.43 -65.75 -52.70
N ASN A 6 16.48 -64.50 -52.26
CA ASN A 6 16.15 -63.29 -53.01
C ASN A 6 17.09 -62.11 -52.69
N GLN A 7 17.62 -61.45 -53.72
CA GLN A 7 18.55 -60.30 -53.66
C GLN A 7 17.84 -58.94 -53.72
N TYR A 8 16.55 -58.89 -53.37
CA TYR A 8 15.77 -57.65 -53.37
C TYR A 8 15.01 -57.47 -52.06
N THR A 9 15.76 -57.21 -50.99
CA THR A 9 15.24 -56.43 -49.86
C THR A 9 16.23 -55.32 -49.59
N LEU A 10 16.13 -54.24 -50.37
CA LEU A 10 16.62 -52.93 -49.94
C LEU A 10 15.86 -52.59 -48.66
N ALA A 11 16.48 -52.90 -47.51
CA ALA A 11 16.05 -52.32 -46.25
C ALA A 11 16.21 -50.81 -46.41
N LYS A 12 15.09 -50.12 -46.69
CA LYS A 12 15.02 -48.67 -46.56
C LYS A 12 15.33 -48.42 -45.09
N LYS A 13 16.56 -48.01 -44.82
CA LYS A 13 17.01 -47.54 -43.52
C LYS A 13 16.16 -46.29 -43.24
N SER A 14 15.00 -46.46 -42.62
CA SER A 14 14.24 -45.35 -42.08
C SER A 14 14.98 -44.89 -40.82
N GLY A 15 16.12 -44.24 -41.03
CA GLY A 15 16.61 -43.24 -40.10
C GLY A 15 15.61 -42.09 -40.17
N GLY A 16 14.47 -42.27 -39.51
CA GLY A 16 13.60 -41.17 -39.13
C GLY A 16 14.37 -40.39 -38.09
N ASP A 17 15.17 -39.44 -38.57
CA ASP A 17 15.70 -38.35 -37.79
C ASP A 17 14.50 -37.69 -37.11
N HIS A 18 14.24 -38.02 -35.85
CA HIS A 18 13.27 -37.31 -35.01
C HIS A 18 13.89 -36.02 -34.48
N GLY A 19 14.59 -35.32 -35.38
CA GLY A 19 15.09 -33.98 -35.21
C GLY A 19 14.05 -32.97 -35.66
N ASP A 20 12.76 -33.18 -35.37
CA ASP A 20 11.75 -32.12 -35.42
C ASP A 20 11.97 -31.15 -34.25
N ASN A 21 13.18 -30.60 -34.19
CA ASN A 21 13.36 -29.30 -33.60
C ASN A 21 12.91 -28.30 -34.67
N HIS A 22 11.58 -28.21 -34.86
CA HIS A 22 10.91 -27.13 -35.58
C HIS A 22 11.13 -25.82 -34.80
N HIS A 23 12.40 -25.39 -34.66
CA HIS A 23 12.75 -24.00 -34.53
C HIS A 23 12.53 -23.36 -35.90
N SER A 24 11.26 -23.26 -36.33
CA SER A 24 10.90 -22.17 -37.23
C SER A 24 11.45 -20.92 -36.54
N GLY A 25 12.32 -20.14 -37.17
CA GLY A 25 12.97 -18.96 -36.55
C GLY A 25 12.00 -17.87 -36.06
N LYS A 26 10.70 -18.17 -36.00
CA LYS A 26 9.63 -17.42 -35.35
C LYS A 26 9.85 -17.41 -33.83
N LYS A 27 9.71 -16.25 -33.21
CA LYS A 27 9.84 -16.11 -31.75
C LYS A 27 8.70 -16.89 -31.07
N THR A 28 8.92 -17.40 -29.86
CA THR A 28 7.95 -18.22 -29.11
C THR A 28 6.55 -17.60 -29.06
N CYS A 29 6.43 -16.28 -28.86
CA CYS A 29 5.14 -15.59 -28.87
C CYS A 29 4.46 -15.54 -30.24
N ASP A 30 5.22 -15.46 -31.33
CA ASP A 30 4.70 -15.37 -32.70
C ASP A 30 4.11 -16.73 -33.12
N ARG A 31 4.78 -17.83 -32.74
CA ARG A 31 4.25 -19.19 -32.92
C ARG A 31 2.93 -19.40 -32.17
N ILE A 32 2.87 -19.04 -30.89
CA ILE A 32 1.64 -19.18 -30.07
C ILE A 32 0.51 -18.33 -30.65
N ALA A 33 0.82 -17.12 -31.13
CA ALA A 33 -0.15 -16.21 -31.74
C ALA A 33 -0.79 -16.85 -32.97
N GLU A 34 0.02 -17.38 -33.89
CA GLU A 34 -0.45 -18.09 -35.08
C GLU A 34 -1.28 -19.34 -34.72
N GLU A 35 -0.79 -20.19 -33.81
CA GLU A 35 -1.45 -21.44 -33.39
C GLU A 35 -2.85 -21.20 -32.79
N ASN A 36 -3.04 -20.08 -32.09
CA ASN A 36 -4.31 -19.76 -31.42
C ASN A 36 -5.16 -18.75 -32.20
N GLY A 37 -4.74 -18.31 -33.39
CA GLY A 37 -5.44 -17.30 -34.17
C GLY A 37 -5.53 -15.93 -33.49
N VAL A 38 -4.57 -15.60 -32.63
CA VAL A 38 -4.52 -14.33 -31.87
C VAL A 38 -3.33 -13.49 -32.28
N SER A 39 -3.35 -12.20 -31.94
CA SER A 39 -2.18 -11.34 -32.15
C SER A 39 -1.05 -11.65 -31.15
N ARG A 40 0.19 -11.38 -31.54
CA ARG A 40 1.35 -11.38 -30.63
C ARG A 40 1.11 -10.52 -29.38
N ALA A 41 0.45 -9.37 -29.54
CA ALA A 41 0.13 -8.47 -28.44
C ALA A 41 -0.84 -9.12 -27.44
N SER A 42 -1.79 -9.93 -27.92
CA SER A 42 -2.69 -10.70 -27.04
C SER A 42 -1.92 -11.72 -26.20
N VAL A 43 -0.96 -12.43 -26.81
CA VAL A 43 -0.11 -13.39 -26.10
C VAL A 43 0.71 -12.70 -25.01
N LEU A 44 1.30 -11.53 -25.31
CA LEU A 44 2.04 -10.76 -24.31
C LEU A 44 1.15 -10.26 -23.17
N ARG A 45 -0.04 -9.72 -23.47
CA ARG A 45 -0.98 -9.29 -22.42
C ARG A 45 -1.38 -10.45 -21.51
N ALA A 46 -1.71 -11.61 -22.08
CA ALA A 46 -2.04 -12.80 -21.30
C ALA A 46 -0.86 -13.26 -20.41
N SER A 47 0.36 -13.21 -20.92
CA SER A 47 1.57 -13.52 -20.15
C SER A 47 1.80 -12.54 -19.00
N HIS A 48 1.67 -11.23 -19.26
CA HIS A 48 1.77 -10.20 -18.21
C HIS A 48 0.68 -10.35 -17.15
N TYR A 49 -0.55 -10.63 -17.56
CA TYR A 49 -1.67 -10.84 -16.64
C TYR A 49 -1.39 -12.04 -15.73
N THR A 50 -1.02 -13.19 -16.29
CA THR A 50 -0.72 -14.40 -15.53
C THR A 50 0.43 -14.18 -14.53
N ARG A 51 1.50 -13.51 -14.97
CA ARG A 51 2.62 -13.15 -14.10
C ARG A 51 2.20 -12.21 -12.98
N GLY A 52 1.31 -11.25 -13.26
CA GLY A 52 0.76 -10.35 -12.26
C GLY A 52 -0.04 -11.10 -11.20
N ILE A 53 -0.84 -12.08 -11.61
CA ILE A 53 -1.57 -12.97 -10.69
C ILE A 53 -0.63 -13.79 -9.83
N ASP A 54 0.43 -14.36 -10.39
CA ASP A 54 1.43 -15.11 -9.60
C ASP A 54 2.11 -14.21 -8.56
N ILE A 55 2.43 -12.96 -8.92
CA ILE A 55 2.99 -11.98 -7.99
C ILE A 55 1.98 -11.66 -6.88
N ALA A 56 0.72 -11.40 -7.24
CA ALA A 56 -0.33 -11.10 -6.29
C ALA A 56 -0.55 -12.27 -5.32
N ASP A 57 -0.52 -13.51 -5.80
CA ASP A 57 -0.73 -14.73 -5.00
C ASP A 57 0.43 -15.00 -4.03
N ASN A 58 1.66 -14.63 -4.39
CA ASN A 58 2.78 -14.67 -3.45
C ASN A 58 2.65 -13.62 -2.34
N LEU A 59 2.06 -12.45 -2.63
CA LEU A 59 1.87 -11.37 -1.66
C LEU A 59 0.62 -11.56 -0.80
N SER A 60 -0.42 -12.14 -1.37
CA SER A 60 -1.71 -12.43 -0.74
C SER A 60 -2.13 -13.86 -1.13
N PRO A 61 -1.70 -14.87 -0.34
CA PRO A 61 -1.96 -16.27 -0.65
C PRO A 61 -3.46 -16.55 -0.82
N GLY A 62 -3.81 -17.21 -1.93
CA GLY A 62 -5.19 -17.57 -2.27
C GLY A 62 -5.89 -16.57 -3.18
N ILE A 63 -5.27 -15.43 -3.50
CA ILE A 63 -5.85 -14.46 -4.44
C ILE A 63 -6.08 -15.08 -5.83
N LYS A 64 -5.23 -16.01 -6.26
CA LYS A 64 -5.38 -16.68 -7.55
C LYS A 64 -6.72 -17.44 -7.62
N GLN A 65 -7.10 -18.11 -6.53
CA GLN A 65 -8.37 -18.82 -6.45
C GLN A 65 -9.56 -17.84 -6.46
N LYS A 66 -9.42 -16.70 -5.76
CA LYS A 66 -10.44 -15.63 -5.75
C LYS A 66 -10.63 -14.99 -7.13
N VAL A 67 -9.56 -14.91 -7.91
CA VAL A 67 -9.64 -14.42 -9.30
C VAL A 67 -10.34 -15.45 -10.19
N PHE A 68 -10.03 -16.73 -10.03
CA PHE A 68 -10.70 -17.79 -10.79
C PHE A 68 -12.17 -17.99 -10.41
N SER A 69 -12.53 -17.75 -9.14
CA SER A 69 -13.94 -17.74 -8.70
C SER A 69 -14.68 -16.47 -9.11
N GLY A 70 -13.97 -15.44 -9.60
CA GLY A 70 -14.52 -14.16 -10.00
C GLY A 70 -14.86 -13.21 -8.84
N GLU A 71 -14.52 -13.58 -7.59
CA GLU A 71 -14.66 -12.75 -6.39
C GLU A 71 -13.79 -11.49 -6.49
N VAL A 72 -12.59 -11.63 -7.04
CA VAL A 72 -11.67 -10.52 -7.29
C VAL A 72 -11.43 -10.39 -8.79
N LYS A 73 -11.55 -9.18 -9.32
CA LYS A 73 -11.30 -8.88 -10.73
C LYS A 73 -10.21 -7.85 -10.84
N PHE A 74 -9.18 -8.19 -11.61
CA PHE A 74 -8.11 -7.28 -11.95
C PHE A 74 -8.17 -6.94 -13.42
N THR A 75 -7.94 -5.67 -13.72
CA THR A 75 -7.74 -5.18 -15.07
C THR A 75 -6.33 -5.51 -15.57
N ASN A 76 -6.16 -5.50 -16.90
CA ASN A 76 -4.84 -5.69 -17.50
C ASN A 76 -3.86 -4.57 -17.10
N GLU A 77 -4.35 -3.34 -16.90
CA GLU A 77 -3.51 -2.20 -16.52
C GLU A 77 -2.97 -2.34 -15.09
N GLU A 78 -3.82 -2.73 -14.15
CA GLU A 78 -3.44 -2.99 -12.75
C GLU A 78 -2.36 -4.08 -12.66
N MET A 79 -2.56 -5.20 -13.38
CA MET A 79 -1.58 -6.27 -13.44
C MET A 79 -0.29 -5.83 -14.12
N SER A 80 -0.38 -5.02 -15.18
CA SER A 80 0.81 -4.46 -15.82
C SER A 80 1.60 -3.56 -14.87
N LYS A 81 0.94 -2.69 -14.10
CA LYS A 81 1.58 -1.86 -13.06
C LYS A 81 2.26 -2.73 -12.00
N LEU A 82 1.58 -3.77 -11.51
CA LEU A 82 2.10 -4.68 -10.49
C LEU A 82 3.32 -5.48 -10.98
N VAL A 83 3.36 -5.86 -12.27
CA VAL A 83 4.51 -6.58 -12.85
C VAL A 83 5.71 -5.66 -13.05
N GLN A 84 5.48 -4.41 -13.46
CA GLN A 84 6.54 -3.45 -13.77
C GLN A 84 7.18 -2.84 -12.52
N VAL A 85 6.44 -2.73 -11.42
CA VAL A 85 6.94 -2.12 -10.18
C VAL A 85 8.03 -2.98 -9.51
N SER A 86 8.97 -2.32 -8.83
CA SER A 86 10.02 -2.95 -8.04
C SER A 86 9.43 -3.81 -6.91
N ALA A 87 10.16 -4.86 -6.49
CA ALA A 87 9.67 -5.82 -5.51
C ALA A 87 9.20 -5.18 -4.20
N GLU A 88 9.89 -4.12 -3.76
CA GLU A 88 9.62 -3.38 -2.53
C GLU A 88 8.23 -2.72 -2.53
N HIS A 89 7.78 -2.20 -3.68
CA HIS A 89 6.51 -1.47 -3.79
C HIS A 89 5.34 -2.33 -4.27
N ARG A 90 5.53 -3.62 -4.58
CA ARG A 90 4.45 -4.48 -5.07
C ARG A 90 3.33 -4.65 -4.04
N SER A 91 3.68 -4.74 -2.76
CA SER A 91 2.71 -4.84 -1.67
C SER A 91 1.81 -3.61 -1.62
N ASP A 92 2.38 -2.42 -1.80
CA ASP A 92 1.63 -1.16 -1.81
C ASP A 92 0.74 -1.00 -3.04
N VAL A 93 1.27 -1.34 -4.23
CA VAL A 93 0.48 -1.32 -5.47
C VAL A 93 -0.69 -2.30 -5.37
N LEU A 94 -0.46 -3.51 -4.84
CA LEU A 94 -1.52 -4.50 -4.65
C LEU A 94 -2.56 -4.03 -3.62
N ALA A 95 -2.13 -3.46 -2.50
CA ALA A 95 -3.03 -2.91 -1.49
C ALA A 95 -3.89 -1.77 -2.05
N GLN A 96 -3.31 -0.89 -2.88
CA GLN A 96 -4.06 0.18 -3.55
C GLN A 96 -5.13 -0.37 -4.50
N ILE A 97 -4.83 -1.45 -5.23
CA ILE A 97 -5.78 -2.09 -6.15
C ILE A 97 -6.91 -2.79 -5.37
N LEU A 98 -6.58 -3.48 -4.28
CA LEU A 98 -7.55 -4.25 -3.49
C LEU A 98 -8.40 -3.39 -2.55
N HIS A 99 -7.84 -2.31 -2.04
CA HIS A 99 -8.44 -1.48 -1.00
C HIS A 99 -8.30 0.02 -1.32
N PRO A 100 -8.94 0.51 -2.39
CA PRO A 100 -8.92 1.94 -2.71
C PRO A 100 -9.51 2.80 -1.59
N GLU A 101 -10.49 2.27 -0.85
CA GLU A 101 -11.16 2.94 0.29
C GLU A 101 -10.19 3.31 1.43
N ALA A 102 -9.09 2.56 1.63
CA ALA A 102 -8.12 2.88 2.67
C ALA A 102 -7.39 4.22 2.41
N LEU A 103 -7.24 4.61 1.14
CA LEU A 103 -6.74 5.93 0.76
C LEU A 103 -7.79 7.02 1.01
N GLU A 104 -9.08 6.71 0.82
CA GLU A 104 -10.17 7.64 1.13
C GLU A 104 -10.27 7.92 2.63
N VAL A 105 -10.08 6.92 3.49
CA VAL A 105 -10.07 7.10 4.96
C VAL A 105 -9.01 8.12 5.39
N LEU A 106 -7.82 8.10 4.79
CA LEU A 106 -6.77 9.10 5.06
C LEU A 106 -7.14 10.51 4.58
N GLU A 107 -7.91 10.61 3.51
CA GLU A 107 -8.39 11.89 2.99
C GLU A 107 -9.52 12.44 3.87
N SER A 108 -10.46 11.60 4.30
CA SER A 108 -11.53 11.96 5.22
C SER A 108 -11.01 12.32 6.61
N ALA A 109 -10.11 11.54 7.21
CA ALA A 109 -9.49 11.88 8.50
C ALA A 109 -8.71 13.20 8.46
N SER A 110 -8.21 13.57 7.28
CA SER A 110 -7.56 14.87 7.09
C SER A 110 -8.56 16.02 6.94
N ALA A 111 -9.73 15.76 6.35
CA ALA A 111 -10.79 16.74 6.08
C ALA A 111 -11.72 16.97 7.29
N GLU A 112 -11.83 16.00 8.20
CA GLU A 112 -12.51 16.20 9.49
C GLU A 112 -11.77 17.18 10.40
N PHE A 113 -10.47 17.38 10.17
CA PHE A 113 -9.66 18.41 10.82
C PHE A 113 -9.39 19.56 9.85
N GLU A 114 -10.46 20.15 9.32
CA GLU A 114 -10.45 21.50 8.76
C GLU A 114 -10.49 22.50 9.94
N PRO A 115 -9.44 23.32 10.16
CA PRO A 115 -9.44 24.32 11.23
C PRO A 115 -10.52 25.39 11.05
N GLU A 116 -11.14 25.47 9.87
CA GLU A 116 -12.24 26.41 9.58
C GLU A 116 -13.60 25.90 10.09
N LYS A 117 -13.76 24.59 10.35
CA LYS A 117 -15.05 24.00 10.76
C LYS A 117 -15.00 23.15 12.03
N ALA A 118 -13.80 22.84 12.55
CA ALA A 118 -13.71 22.52 13.96
C ALA A 118 -14.25 23.74 14.72
N GLU A 119 -15.38 23.59 15.43
CA GLU A 119 -15.72 24.55 16.47
C GLU A 119 -14.43 24.75 17.26
N PRO A 120 -13.88 25.98 17.33
CA PRO A 120 -12.69 26.20 18.14
C PRO A 120 -13.04 25.58 19.48
N VAL A 121 -12.23 24.63 19.96
CA VAL A 121 -12.35 24.10 21.32
C VAL A 121 -12.64 25.33 22.16
N PRO A 122 -13.80 25.41 22.83
CA PRO A 122 -14.18 26.64 23.47
C PRO A 122 -13.07 26.93 24.47
N MET A 123 -12.19 27.87 24.09
CA MET A 123 -11.45 28.70 25.03
C MET A 123 -12.48 28.98 26.11
N PRO A 124 -12.24 28.56 27.38
CA PRO A 124 -13.24 28.64 28.44
C PRO A 124 -13.95 29.97 28.29
N THR A 125 -15.19 29.91 27.79
CA THR A 125 -15.89 31.15 27.51
C THR A 125 -16.13 31.75 28.89
N PRO A 126 -15.79 33.03 29.08
CA PRO A 126 -15.86 33.68 30.38
C PRO A 126 -17.32 33.79 30.81
N GLN A 127 -17.85 32.72 31.40
CA GLN A 127 -19.20 32.65 31.96
C GLN A 127 -19.20 32.29 33.44
N THR A 128 -18.03 32.05 34.04
CA THR A 128 -17.78 32.48 35.42
C THR A 128 -17.12 33.86 35.35
N GLU A 129 -17.68 34.82 36.09
CA GLU A 129 -17.32 36.25 36.06
C GLU A 129 -15.84 36.56 36.38
N GLU A 130 -15.05 35.55 36.74
CA GLU A 130 -13.64 35.64 37.14
C GLU A 130 -12.66 35.89 35.97
N PHE A 131 -13.05 35.65 34.71
CA PHE A 131 -12.10 35.68 33.58
C PHE A 131 -12.29 36.81 32.56
N ARG A 132 -13.21 37.77 32.77
CA ARG A 132 -13.42 38.91 31.83
C ARG A 132 -12.21 39.86 31.70
N CYS A 133 -11.15 39.68 32.48
CA CYS A 133 -9.97 40.54 32.48
C CYS A 133 -8.72 39.92 31.82
N TYR A 134 -8.77 38.67 31.32
CA TYR A 134 -7.60 38.05 30.67
C TYR A 134 -7.54 38.40 29.18
N HIS A 135 -6.95 39.55 28.84
CA HIS A 135 -6.31 39.70 27.54
C HIS A 135 -5.19 38.67 27.48
N VAL A 136 -5.30 37.61 26.67
CA VAL A 136 -4.21 36.64 26.49
C VAL A 136 -3.01 37.38 25.90
N PRO A 137 -1.88 37.55 26.62
CA PRO A 137 -0.69 38.17 26.05
C PRO A 137 -0.33 37.64 24.67
N ASP A 138 0.11 38.54 23.78
CA ASP A 138 0.59 38.22 22.44
C ASP A 138 1.67 37.12 22.43
N GLU A 139 2.43 37.01 23.53
CA GLU A 139 3.44 35.97 23.74
C GLU A 139 2.83 34.56 23.83
N PHE A 140 1.70 34.37 24.51
CA PHE A 140 1.02 33.08 24.56
C PHE A 140 0.41 32.71 23.20
N MET A 141 -0.12 33.70 22.48
CA MET A 141 -0.60 33.46 21.12
C MET A 141 0.52 33.09 20.15
N LYS A 142 1.75 33.61 20.33
CA LYS A 142 2.93 33.18 19.56
C LYS A 142 3.29 31.71 19.84
N VAL A 143 3.30 31.31 21.10
CA VAL A 143 3.57 29.91 21.49
C VAL A 143 2.51 28.98 20.90
N TYR A 144 1.22 29.32 21.04
CA TYR A 144 0.12 28.57 20.46
C TYR A 144 0.28 28.40 18.94
N LYS A 145 0.47 29.50 18.19
CA LYS A 145 0.67 29.45 16.73
C LYS A 145 1.86 28.58 16.32
N SER A 146 2.94 28.63 17.09
CA SER A 146 4.13 27.80 16.84
C SER A 146 3.81 26.31 17.03
N LEU A 147 3.13 25.96 18.12
CA LEU A 147 2.70 24.59 18.41
C LEU A 147 1.70 24.09 17.34
N SER A 148 0.71 24.89 16.96
CA SER A 148 -0.24 24.55 15.89
C SER A 148 0.46 24.28 14.56
N ARG A 149 1.49 25.07 14.23
CA ARG A 149 2.29 24.85 13.01
C ARG A 149 3.08 23.54 13.09
N ALA A 150 3.64 23.20 14.26
CA ALA A 150 4.36 21.95 14.47
C ALA A 150 3.45 20.73 14.30
N THR A 151 2.25 20.76 14.88
CA THR A 151 1.25 19.68 14.72
C THR A 151 0.80 19.52 13.27
N GLU A 152 0.63 20.63 12.55
CA GLU A 152 0.26 20.61 11.14
C GLU A 152 1.38 20.01 10.26
N MET A 153 2.64 20.33 10.53
CA MET A 153 3.78 19.70 9.85
C MET A 153 3.85 18.19 10.12
N MET A 154 3.58 17.76 11.35
CA MET A 154 3.49 16.35 11.70
C MET A 154 2.37 15.66 10.90
N LYS A 155 1.14 16.20 10.95
CA LYS A 155 -0.02 15.69 10.21
C LYS A 155 0.29 15.52 8.73
N ASN A 156 0.85 16.54 8.09
CA ASN A 156 1.16 16.51 6.65
C ASN A 156 2.26 15.50 6.30
N SER A 157 3.29 15.37 7.14
CA SER A 157 4.36 14.40 6.94
C SER A 157 3.84 12.96 7.05
N TRP A 158 2.99 12.70 8.04
CA TRP A 158 2.38 11.40 8.25
C TRP A 158 1.40 11.05 7.12
N LYS A 159 0.53 11.99 6.74
CA LYS A 159 -0.39 11.84 5.61
C LYS A 159 0.35 11.46 4.33
N LYS A 160 1.41 12.19 3.97
CA LYS A 160 2.22 11.90 2.78
C LYS A 160 2.86 10.51 2.85
N THR A 161 3.43 10.16 4.01
CA THR A 161 4.09 8.87 4.22
C THR A 161 3.11 7.72 4.07
N LEU A 162 1.93 7.81 4.70
CA LEU A 162 0.94 6.74 4.67
C LEU A 162 0.22 6.62 3.33
N LYS A 163 -0.02 7.73 2.61
CA LYS A 163 -0.55 7.68 1.23
C LYS A 163 0.35 6.90 0.27
N ASN A 164 1.67 7.02 0.45
CA ASN A 164 2.64 6.32 -0.39
C ASN A 164 2.84 4.85 0.02
N ASN A 165 2.37 4.45 1.20
CA ASN A 165 2.54 3.11 1.75
C ASN A 165 1.19 2.53 2.23
N PRO A 166 0.20 2.36 1.33
CA PRO A 166 -1.15 1.90 1.69
C PRO A 166 -1.18 0.50 2.31
N SER A 167 -0.13 -0.31 2.13
CA SER A 167 -0.04 -1.63 2.76
C SER A 167 -0.06 -1.56 4.29
N TYR A 168 0.30 -0.43 4.91
CA TYR A 168 0.23 -0.25 6.36
C TYR A 168 -1.21 -0.23 6.92
N PHE A 169 -2.23 -0.06 6.07
CA PHE A 169 -3.63 -0.15 6.49
C PHE A 169 -4.21 -1.56 6.37
N THR A 170 -3.56 -2.44 5.62
CA THR A 170 -4.13 -3.73 5.23
C THR A 170 -3.34 -4.91 5.80
N ASP A 171 -2.02 -4.78 5.92
CA ASP A 171 -1.12 -5.79 6.47
C ASP A 171 -1.07 -5.71 8.01
N PRO A 172 -1.46 -6.77 8.75
CA PRO A 172 -1.47 -6.77 10.21
C PRO A 172 -0.10 -6.53 10.86
N GLU A 173 0.99 -6.99 10.27
CA GLU A 173 2.34 -6.78 10.81
C GLU A 173 2.78 -5.33 10.60
N LYS A 174 2.50 -4.75 9.43
CA LYS A 174 2.76 -3.32 9.17
C LYS A 174 1.90 -2.43 10.06
N GLN A 175 0.65 -2.81 10.34
CA GLN A 175 -0.20 -2.11 11.30
C GLN A 175 0.40 -2.10 12.72
N LYS A 176 1.09 -3.17 13.17
CA LYS A 176 1.78 -3.15 14.48
C LYS A 176 2.88 -2.11 14.51
N VAL A 177 3.67 -2.01 13.43
CA VAL A 177 4.72 -1.00 13.29
C VAL A 177 4.10 0.41 13.33
N LEU A 178 3.00 0.62 12.62
CA LEU A 178 2.28 1.90 12.64
C LEU A 178 1.76 2.26 14.05
N ARG A 179 1.14 1.30 14.75
CA ARG A 179 0.68 1.49 16.14
C ARG A 179 1.84 1.83 17.07
N PHE A 180 2.97 1.15 16.95
CA PHE A 180 4.16 1.45 17.74
C PHE A 180 4.70 2.85 17.44
N ALA A 181 4.76 3.26 16.16
CA ALA A 181 5.17 4.61 15.77
C ALA A 181 4.23 5.70 16.35
N MET A 182 2.94 5.41 16.47
CA MET A 182 1.93 6.30 17.08
C MET A 182 2.07 6.43 18.60
N GLN A 183 2.66 5.46 19.30
CA GLN A 183 2.83 5.52 20.75
C GLN A 183 3.78 6.65 21.16
N ARG A 184 4.86 6.89 20.40
CA ARG A 184 5.84 7.91 20.76
C ARG A 184 5.25 9.33 20.85
N PRO A 185 4.54 9.86 19.84
CA PRO A 185 3.89 11.17 19.97
C PRO A 185 2.79 11.18 21.03
N ALA A 186 2.03 10.08 21.19
CA ALA A 186 1.01 9.99 22.25
C ALA A 186 1.63 10.10 23.65
N ASN A 187 2.68 9.34 23.93
CA ASN A 187 3.38 9.37 25.21
C ASN A 187 4.00 10.74 25.49
N TYR A 188 4.58 11.39 24.48
CA TYR A 188 5.14 12.74 24.65
C TYR A 188 4.07 13.78 25.02
N LEU A 189 2.87 13.69 24.44
CA LEU A 189 1.75 14.57 24.82
C LEU A 189 1.29 14.29 26.26
N THR A 190 1.21 13.02 26.66
CA THR A 190 0.91 12.65 28.05
C THR A 190 1.97 13.16 29.03
N GLU A 191 3.26 13.08 28.68
CA GLU A 191 4.34 13.64 29.51
C GLU A 191 4.14 15.14 29.73
N ILE A 192 3.84 15.91 28.67
CA ILE A 192 3.55 17.35 28.79
C ILE A 192 2.38 17.60 29.74
N GLU A 193 1.28 16.86 29.59
CA GLU A 193 0.10 16.99 30.45
C GLU A 193 0.44 16.72 31.92
N THR A 194 1.19 15.65 32.20
CA THR A 194 1.63 15.34 33.57
C THR A 194 2.54 16.40 34.17
N TYR A 195 3.40 17.04 33.36
CA TYR A 195 4.23 18.16 33.83
C TYR A 195 3.37 19.38 34.20
N LEU A 196 2.32 19.67 33.44
CA LEU A 196 1.39 20.76 33.72
C LEU A 196 0.60 20.49 35.01
N GLU A 197 0.09 19.27 35.19
CA GLU A 197 -0.61 18.88 36.42
C GLU A 197 0.29 18.99 37.65
N LYS A 198 1.55 18.55 37.55
CA LYS A 198 2.52 18.66 38.63
C LYS A 198 2.83 20.11 38.97
N ALA A 199 3.05 20.97 37.98
CA ALA A 199 3.30 22.40 38.19
C ALA A 199 2.12 23.10 38.86
N LEU A 200 0.88 22.72 38.49
CA LEU A 200 -0.34 23.23 39.13
C LEU A 200 -0.44 22.78 40.60
N ALA A 201 -0.13 21.51 40.88
CA ALA A 201 -0.17 20.98 42.24
C ALA A 201 0.88 21.64 43.15
N GLU A 202 2.09 21.88 42.65
CA GLU A 202 3.16 22.57 43.40
C GLU A 202 2.77 24.02 43.73
N ALA A 203 2.20 24.76 42.78
CA ALA A 203 1.72 26.13 43.02
C ALA A 203 0.63 26.20 44.10
N LEU A 204 -0.28 25.22 44.14
CA LEU A 204 -1.35 25.13 45.15
C LEU A 204 -0.84 24.80 46.56
N GLU A 205 0.29 24.10 46.69
CA GLU A 205 0.90 23.79 47.99
C GLU A 205 1.79 24.94 48.51
N GLU A 206 2.46 25.68 47.61
CA GLU A 206 3.18 26.91 47.96
C GLU A 206 2.22 28.00 48.48
N GLU A 207 1.02 28.12 47.91
CA GLU A 207 0.01 29.10 48.36
C GLU A 207 -0.60 28.76 49.73
N LYS A 208 -0.62 27.48 50.13
CA LYS A 208 -1.11 27.04 51.46
C LYS A 208 -0.07 27.19 52.59
N THR A 209 1.20 27.34 52.23
CA THR A 209 2.32 27.40 53.19
C THR A 209 2.88 28.81 53.37
N ALA A 210 2.41 29.78 52.59
CA ALA A 210 2.67 31.22 52.73
C ALA A 210 1.63 31.91 53.63
#